data_AF-A0A927KZ99-F1
#
_entry.id   AF-A0A927KZ99-F1
#
_cell.length_a   1.000
_cell.length_b   1.000
_cell.length_c   1.000
_cell.angle_alpha   90.00
_cell.angle_beta   90.00
_cell.angle_gamma   90.00
#
_symmetry.space_group_name_H-M   'P 1'
#
loop_
_entity.id
_entity.type
_entity.pdbx_description
1 polymer ?
#
loop_
_entity_poly.entity_id
_entity_poly.type
_entity_poly.pdbx_seq_one_letter_code
_entity_poly.pdbx_strand_id
1 'polypeptide(L)'
;MTVHEDAAEALLQDILRDEKATNAMLKLRNRHTQGEMNEGGIYRTGYADSLGSSARYAPNKWPLYQHAAFAQIHALIGTGDVAYTSISTGGRPGPDADRVGNASKLQDTMTPFRAELDMTQHGADSDGALSWDQPLKISQSTGAHFYPSPCRTDEYALLTSPIVLEAGSAPLEVGDSWPSRTLLHLWEDGAVARWPYGSELIWLFVHHKRSSFL
;
A
#
# COMPACT_ATOMS: atom_id res chain seq x y z
N MET A 1 0.66 -22.22 4.22
CA MET A 1 0.09 -21.08 3.48
C MET A 1 -0.81 -20.37 4.48
N THR A 2 -0.65 -19.06 4.62
CA THR A 2 -1.47 -18.25 5.55
C THR A 2 -2.80 -17.89 4.89
N VAL A 3 -3.77 -17.36 5.66
CA VAL A 3 -5.09 -16.95 5.15
C VAL A 3 -4.97 -15.95 3.99
N HIS A 4 -4.09 -14.94 4.13
CA HIS A 4 -3.88 -13.96 3.07
C HIS A 4 -3.27 -14.57 1.79
N GLU A 5 -2.38 -15.57 1.93
CA GLU A 5 -1.79 -16.27 0.79
C GLU A 5 -2.83 -17.12 0.05
N ASP A 6 -3.70 -17.83 0.79
CA ASP A 6 -4.80 -18.62 0.21
C ASP A 6 -5.79 -17.73 -0.56
N ALA A 7 -6.13 -16.56 -0.02
CA ALA A 7 -6.97 -15.58 -0.70
C ALA A 7 -6.31 -15.03 -1.98
N ALA A 8 -5.00 -14.76 -1.94
CA ALA A 8 -4.24 -14.32 -3.11
C ALA A 8 -4.09 -15.41 -4.18
N GLU A 9 -4.00 -16.68 -3.78
CA GLU A 9 -3.99 -17.82 -4.70
C GLU A 9 -5.36 -17.92 -5.41
N ALA A 10 -6.47 -17.78 -4.70
CA ALA A 10 -7.80 -17.74 -5.31
C ALA A 10 -7.95 -16.58 -6.32
N LEU A 11 -7.49 -15.38 -5.96
CA LEU A 11 -7.43 -14.23 -6.85
C LEU A 11 -6.59 -14.51 -8.11
N LEU A 12 -5.43 -15.17 -7.97
CA LEU A 12 -4.61 -15.56 -9.10
C LEU A 12 -5.40 -16.48 -10.05
N GLN A 13 -6.13 -17.46 -9.52
CA GLN A 13 -6.94 -18.36 -10.36
C GLN A 13 -8.01 -17.60 -11.15
N ASP A 14 -8.59 -16.55 -10.57
CA ASP A 14 -9.55 -15.70 -11.29
C ASP A 14 -8.88 -14.84 -12.37
N ILE A 15 -7.70 -14.26 -12.09
CA ILE A 15 -6.92 -13.51 -13.08
C ILE A 15 -6.54 -14.41 -14.27
N LEU A 16 -6.14 -15.66 -14.00
CA LEU A 16 -5.73 -16.62 -15.03
C LEU A 16 -6.86 -17.05 -15.97
N ARG A 17 -8.13 -16.81 -15.60
CA ARG A 17 -9.29 -17.07 -16.46
C ARG A 17 -9.51 -15.98 -17.51
N ASP A 18 -8.91 -14.80 -17.35
CA ASP A 18 -9.00 -13.68 -18.30
C ASP A 18 -7.61 -13.38 -18.89
N GLU A 19 -7.48 -13.57 -20.20
CA GLU A 19 -6.23 -13.34 -20.93
C GLU A 19 -5.72 -11.90 -20.81
N LYS A 20 -6.63 -10.90 -20.82
CA LYS A 20 -6.25 -9.48 -20.70
C LYS A 20 -5.76 -9.19 -19.28
N ALA A 21 -6.45 -9.70 -18.26
CA ALA A 21 -6.05 -9.54 -16.86
C ALA A 21 -4.68 -10.20 -16.61
N THR A 22 -4.48 -11.42 -17.12
CA THR A 22 -3.21 -12.14 -17.03
C THR A 22 -2.08 -11.35 -17.68
N ASN A 23 -2.28 -10.86 -18.91
CA ASN A 23 -1.29 -10.07 -19.61
C ASN A 23 -0.96 -8.75 -18.89
N ALA A 24 -1.96 -8.09 -18.30
CA ALA A 24 -1.74 -6.88 -17.51
C ALA A 24 -0.92 -7.16 -16.24
N MET A 25 -1.27 -8.22 -15.49
CA MET A 25 -0.52 -8.65 -14.30
C MET A 25 0.93 -8.97 -14.64
N LEU A 26 1.19 -9.74 -15.71
CA LEU A 26 2.55 -10.10 -16.13
C LEU A 26 3.38 -8.89 -16.56
N LYS A 27 2.77 -7.92 -17.27
CA LYS A 27 3.43 -6.66 -17.62
C LYS A 27 3.82 -5.88 -16.37
N LEU A 28 2.89 -5.72 -15.43
CA LEU A 28 3.17 -5.00 -14.18
C LEU A 28 4.24 -5.70 -13.34
N ARG A 29 4.16 -7.03 -13.23
CA ARG A 29 5.21 -7.85 -12.61
C ARG A 29 6.57 -7.56 -13.21
N ASN A 30 6.71 -7.60 -14.54
CA ASN A 30 7.99 -7.37 -15.20
C ASN A 30 8.57 -6.00 -14.84
N ARG A 31 7.75 -4.93 -14.93
CA ARG A 31 8.14 -3.57 -14.54
C ARG A 31 8.61 -3.49 -13.08
N HIS A 32 7.85 -4.09 -12.16
CA HIS A 32 8.23 -4.14 -10.75
C HIS A 32 9.55 -4.89 -10.55
N THR A 33 9.73 -6.06 -11.15
CA THR A 33 10.97 -6.84 -11.03
C THR A 33 12.20 -6.16 -11.65
N GLN A 34 11.98 -5.24 -12.59
CA GLN A 34 13.02 -4.42 -13.23
C GLN A 34 13.30 -3.12 -12.46
N GLY A 35 12.58 -2.83 -11.38
CA GLY A 35 12.74 -1.62 -10.57
C GLY A 35 12.07 -0.37 -11.16
N GLU A 36 11.29 -0.49 -12.23
CA GLU A 36 10.64 0.64 -12.92
C GLU A 36 9.49 1.28 -12.11
N MET A 37 9.19 0.74 -10.92
CA MET A 37 8.13 1.21 -10.03
C MET A 37 8.65 1.78 -8.70
N ASN A 38 9.96 1.77 -8.47
CA ASN A 38 10.52 2.06 -7.14
C ASN A 38 10.71 3.56 -6.88
N GLU A 39 11.13 4.34 -7.88
CA GLU A 39 11.48 5.75 -7.71
C GLU A 39 11.17 6.61 -8.95
N GLY A 40 10.43 7.70 -8.75
CA GLY A 40 10.30 8.80 -9.72
C GLY A 40 9.03 8.78 -10.59
N GLY A 41 8.80 9.91 -11.27
CA GLY A 41 7.63 10.11 -12.13
C GLY A 41 6.31 9.99 -11.37
N ILE A 42 5.41 9.15 -11.88
CA ILE A 42 4.10 8.89 -11.27
C ILE A 42 4.19 8.04 -9.99
N TYR A 43 5.29 7.29 -9.79
CA TYR A 43 5.50 6.42 -8.64
C TYR A 43 6.47 7.12 -7.69
N ARG A 44 5.91 7.73 -6.64
CA ARG A 44 6.73 8.40 -5.61
C ARG A 44 7.63 7.38 -4.90
N THR A 45 8.72 7.86 -4.30
CA THR A 45 9.66 7.04 -3.53
C THR A 45 8.95 6.16 -2.51
N GLY A 46 9.19 4.85 -2.57
CA GLY A 46 8.62 3.88 -1.63
C GLY A 46 7.21 3.38 -2.00
N TYR A 47 6.66 3.76 -3.15
CA TYR A 47 5.35 3.30 -3.61
C TYR A 47 5.28 1.77 -3.73
N ALA A 48 6.16 1.16 -4.51
CA ALA A 48 6.14 -0.30 -4.72
C ALA A 48 6.32 -1.07 -3.40
N ASP A 49 7.29 -0.65 -2.57
CA ASP A 49 7.56 -1.28 -1.28
C ASP A 49 6.41 -1.15 -0.29
N SER A 50 5.63 -0.06 -0.40
CA SER A 50 4.43 0.12 0.41
C SER A 50 3.30 -0.83 0.02
N LEU A 51 3.21 -1.25 -1.25
CA LEU A 51 2.25 -2.28 -1.67
C LEU A 51 2.65 -3.67 -1.20
N GLY A 52 3.95 -3.88 -0.96
CA GLY A 52 4.51 -5.07 -0.36
C GLY A 52 6.02 -5.12 -0.58
N SER A 53 6.73 -5.71 0.38
CA SER A 53 8.19 -5.81 0.37
C SER A 53 8.65 -7.01 1.20
N SER A 54 9.81 -7.56 0.84
CA SER A 54 10.45 -8.63 1.60
C SER A 54 11.97 -8.48 1.58
N ALA A 55 12.58 -8.37 2.74
CA ALA A 55 14.03 -8.38 2.93
C ALA A 55 14.64 -9.74 2.54
N ARG A 56 13.84 -10.82 2.59
CA ARG A 56 14.29 -12.18 2.27
C ARG A 56 14.19 -12.50 0.77
N TYR A 57 13.17 -11.98 0.09
CA TYR A 57 12.88 -12.33 -1.29
C TYR A 57 12.74 -11.08 -2.15
N ALA A 58 13.68 -10.89 -3.08
CA ALA A 58 13.53 -9.88 -4.14
C ALA A 58 12.28 -10.16 -4.99
N PRO A 59 11.66 -9.13 -5.61
CA PRO A 59 10.41 -9.27 -6.37
C PRO A 59 10.41 -10.39 -7.41
N ASN A 60 11.55 -10.64 -8.08
CA ASN A 60 11.65 -11.70 -9.09
C ASN A 60 11.58 -13.13 -8.52
N LYS A 61 11.67 -13.29 -7.20
CA LYS A 61 11.54 -14.57 -6.48
C LYS A 61 10.18 -14.74 -5.82
N TRP A 62 9.28 -13.79 -5.97
CA TRP A 62 7.95 -13.89 -5.37
C TRP A 62 7.11 -14.95 -6.08
N PRO A 63 6.28 -15.71 -5.34
CA PRO A 63 5.24 -16.53 -5.94
C PRO A 63 4.27 -15.68 -6.79
N LEU A 64 3.69 -16.29 -7.83
CA LEU A 64 2.80 -15.56 -8.75
C LEU A 64 1.58 -14.95 -8.04
N TYR A 65 1.04 -15.59 -7.00
CA TYR A 65 -0.09 -15.06 -6.24
C TYR A 65 0.25 -13.75 -5.49
N GLN A 66 1.52 -13.54 -5.10
CA GLN A 66 1.94 -12.25 -4.53
C GLN A 66 1.98 -11.16 -5.60
N HIS A 67 2.35 -11.51 -6.84
CA HIS A 67 2.25 -10.58 -7.97
C HIS A 67 0.80 -10.27 -8.36
N ALA A 68 -0.10 -11.25 -8.26
CA ALA A 68 -1.54 -11.06 -8.43
C ALA A 68 -2.08 -10.05 -7.40
N ALA A 69 -1.76 -10.24 -6.12
CA ALA A 69 -2.17 -9.31 -5.07
C ALA A 69 -1.58 -7.91 -5.27
N PHE A 70 -0.28 -7.80 -5.59
CA PHE A 70 0.36 -6.53 -5.93
C PHE A 70 -0.34 -5.82 -7.09
N ALA A 71 -0.65 -6.55 -8.17
CA ALA A 71 -1.34 -6.00 -9.33
C ALA A 71 -2.77 -5.56 -9.01
N GLN A 72 -3.47 -6.30 -8.16
CA GLN A 72 -4.80 -5.94 -7.71
C GLN A 72 -4.80 -4.66 -6.88
N ILE A 73 -3.88 -4.50 -5.91
CA ILE A 73 -3.78 -3.26 -5.13
C ILE A 73 -3.47 -2.07 -6.07
N HIS A 74 -2.50 -2.23 -6.98
CA HIS A 74 -2.16 -1.21 -7.95
C HIS A 74 -3.35 -0.83 -8.84
N ALA A 75 -4.13 -1.82 -9.30
CA ALA A 75 -5.34 -1.59 -10.07
C ALA A 75 -6.40 -0.83 -9.27
N LEU A 76 -6.65 -1.20 -8.01
CA LEU A 76 -7.60 -0.51 -7.13
C LEU A 76 -7.22 0.97 -6.92
N ILE A 77 -5.92 1.27 -6.80
CA ILE A 77 -5.42 2.64 -6.72
C ILE A 77 -5.66 3.37 -8.05
N GLY A 78 -5.33 2.72 -9.17
CA GLY A 78 -5.50 3.27 -10.51
C GLY A 78 -6.96 3.59 -10.85
N THR A 79 -7.90 2.72 -10.47
CA THR A 79 -9.35 2.91 -10.69
C THR A 79 -9.99 3.87 -9.70
N GLY A 80 -9.30 4.23 -8.62
CA GLY A 80 -9.85 5.06 -7.55
C GLY A 80 -10.64 4.31 -6.49
N ASP A 81 -10.72 2.98 -6.53
CA ASP A 81 -11.38 2.21 -5.46
C ASP A 81 -10.60 2.31 -4.14
N VAL A 82 -9.27 2.48 -4.22
CA VAL A 82 -8.39 2.78 -3.08
C VAL A 82 -7.76 4.15 -3.27
N ALA A 83 -7.92 5.02 -2.27
CA ALA A 83 -7.20 6.28 -2.16
C ALA A 83 -5.96 6.08 -1.29
N TYR A 84 -4.97 6.98 -1.42
CA TYR A 84 -3.77 6.91 -0.59
C TYR A 84 -3.20 8.27 -0.23
N THR A 85 -2.45 8.31 0.87
CA THR A 85 -1.61 9.45 1.26
C THR A 85 -0.31 8.94 1.91
N SER A 86 0.70 9.81 1.96
CA SER A 86 1.99 9.54 2.61
C SER A 86 2.18 10.46 3.80
N ILE A 87 2.62 9.91 4.92
CA ILE A 87 2.69 10.58 6.22
C ILE A 87 4.13 10.50 6.71
N SER A 88 4.72 11.64 7.04
CA SER A 88 6.09 11.70 7.59
C SER A 88 6.11 11.16 9.02
N THR A 89 7.20 10.47 9.36
CA THR A 89 7.52 10.04 10.73
C THR A 89 8.87 10.61 11.16
N GLY A 90 9.32 10.29 12.38
CA GLY A 90 10.65 10.67 12.90
C GLY A 90 11.82 9.91 12.28
N GLY A 91 11.61 8.99 11.35
CA GLY A 91 12.69 8.29 10.68
C GLY A 91 12.27 7.03 9.93
N ARG A 92 13.21 6.10 9.78
CA ARG A 92 12.99 4.82 9.07
C ARG A 92 12.75 3.68 10.06
N PRO A 93 11.97 2.64 9.69
CA PRO A 93 11.87 1.46 10.52
C PRO A 93 13.26 0.85 10.72
N GLY A 94 13.60 0.58 11.98
CA GLY A 94 14.68 -0.31 12.36
C GLY A 94 14.21 -1.76 12.35
N PRO A 95 15.13 -2.73 12.57
CA PRO A 95 14.79 -4.15 12.59
C PRO A 95 13.64 -4.47 13.54
N ASP A 96 12.89 -5.54 13.27
CA ASP A 96 11.72 -5.94 14.08
C ASP A 96 12.03 -6.11 15.57
N ALA A 97 13.25 -6.52 15.93
CA ALA A 97 13.69 -6.63 17.33
C ALA A 97 13.80 -5.27 18.07
N ASP A 98 13.90 -4.15 17.35
CA ASP A 98 14.00 -2.79 17.90
C ASP A 98 12.61 -2.11 17.99
N ARG A 99 11.66 -2.79 18.64
CA ARG A 99 10.30 -2.26 18.85
C ARG A 99 10.29 -0.92 19.57
N VAL A 100 11.16 -0.75 20.58
CA VAL A 100 11.26 0.49 21.36
C VAL A 100 11.78 1.64 20.50
N GLY A 101 12.85 1.42 19.71
CA GLY A 101 13.36 2.43 18.80
C GLY A 101 12.36 2.79 17.70
N ASN A 102 11.61 1.81 17.19
CA ASN A 102 10.55 2.05 16.21
C ASN A 102 9.39 2.84 16.82
N ALA A 103 8.92 2.49 18.02
CA ALA A 103 7.89 3.23 18.73
C ALA A 103 8.33 4.69 19.00
N SER A 104 9.59 4.92 19.36
CA SER A 104 10.12 6.27 19.55
C SER A 104 10.04 7.12 18.29
N LYS A 105 10.37 6.57 17.11
CA LYS A 105 10.28 7.30 15.83
C LYS A 105 8.83 7.60 15.43
N LEU A 106 7.89 6.75 15.83
CA LEU A 106 6.47 6.93 15.56
C LEU A 106 5.84 8.03 16.44
N GLN A 107 6.46 8.41 17.55
CA GLN A 107 6.00 9.58 18.34
C GLN A 107 6.08 10.89 17.55
N ASP A 108 7.01 10.97 16.59
CA ASP A 108 7.18 12.11 15.69
C ASP A 108 6.36 11.97 14.39
N THR A 109 5.31 11.13 14.40
CA THR A 109 4.37 11.05 13.28
C THR A 109 3.64 12.38 13.12
N MET A 110 3.58 12.87 11.88
CA MET A 110 2.96 14.16 11.56
C MET A 110 1.49 14.22 12.03
N THR A 111 1.10 15.32 12.68
CA THR A 111 -0.31 15.58 13.04
C THR A 111 -1.19 15.70 11.79
N PRO A 112 -2.45 15.22 11.80
CA PRO A 112 -3.22 14.74 12.95
C PRO A 112 -3.06 13.24 13.23
N PHE A 113 -2.03 12.58 12.68
CA PHE A 113 -1.86 11.14 12.81
C PHE A 113 -1.17 10.76 14.12
N ARG A 114 -1.58 9.61 14.66
CA ARG A 114 -0.97 8.94 15.80
C ARG A 114 -0.72 7.48 15.43
N ALA A 115 0.55 7.08 15.45
CA ALA A 115 0.97 5.72 15.17
C ALA A 115 1.48 5.05 16.45
N GLU A 116 0.98 3.84 16.73
CA GLU A 116 1.32 3.07 17.94
C GLU A 116 1.61 1.62 17.56
N LEU A 117 2.64 1.01 18.16
CA LEU A 117 2.98 -0.40 17.94
C LEU A 117 2.36 -1.27 19.02
N ASP A 118 1.97 -2.49 18.63
CA ASP A 118 1.78 -3.56 19.60
C ASP A 118 3.16 -3.99 20.11
N MET A 119 3.45 -3.59 21.35
CA MET A 119 4.70 -3.88 22.05
C MET A 119 4.79 -5.33 22.54
N THR A 120 3.69 -6.06 22.48
CA THR A 120 3.57 -7.41 23.03
C THR A 120 3.43 -8.49 21.96
N GLN A 121 3.17 -8.11 20.70
CA GLN A 121 3.02 -9.01 19.55
C GLN A 121 2.19 -10.26 19.91
N HIS A 122 1.01 -10.10 20.50
CA HIS A 122 0.17 -11.23 20.95
C HIS A 122 -0.51 -11.96 19.77
N GLY A 123 0.24 -12.31 18.73
CA GLY A 123 -0.26 -12.97 17.53
C GLY A 123 -1.24 -12.11 16.72
N ALA A 124 -1.21 -10.79 16.88
CA ALA A 124 -2.09 -9.88 16.16
C ALA A 124 -1.78 -9.89 14.66
N ASP A 125 -2.82 -9.81 13.84
CA ASP A 125 -2.73 -9.77 12.37
C ASP A 125 -2.04 -8.50 11.83
N SER A 126 -1.53 -7.61 12.70
CA SER A 126 -0.79 -6.40 12.36
C SER A 126 0.24 -6.01 13.43
N ASP A 127 1.17 -5.11 13.09
CA ASP A 127 2.24 -4.64 14.01
C ASP A 127 1.79 -3.54 14.98
N GLY A 128 0.65 -2.92 14.73
CA GLY A 128 0.14 -1.78 15.47
C GLY A 128 -1.05 -1.11 14.79
N ALA A 129 -1.28 0.16 15.11
CA ALA A 129 -2.35 0.96 14.52
C ALA A 129 -1.88 2.38 14.17
N LEU A 130 -2.43 2.92 13.09
CA LEU A 130 -2.39 4.33 12.75
C LEU A 130 -3.79 4.91 12.94
N SER A 131 -3.94 6.01 13.67
CA SER A 131 -5.21 6.68 13.91
C SER A 131 -5.14 8.17 13.57
N TRP A 132 -6.28 8.78 13.28
CA TRP A 132 -6.44 10.22 13.07
C TRP A 132 -7.79 10.66 13.63
N ASP A 133 -7.81 11.80 14.30
CA ASP A 133 -8.99 12.32 15.02
C ASP A 133 -9.71 13.45 14.26
N GLN A 134 -9.15 13.88 13.13
CA GLN A 134 -9.69 14.96 12.29
C GLN A 134 -9.93 14.49 10.86
N PRO A 135 -10.95 15.01 10.17
CA PRO A 135 -11.20 14.67 8.78
C PRO A 135 -9.99 14.99 7.88
N LEU A 136 -9.60 14.03 7.05
CA LEU A 136 -8.47 14.14 6.13
C LEU A 136 -8.96 14.46 4.73
N LYS A 137 -8.31 15.41 4.06
CA LYS A 137 -8.50 15.64 2.62
C LYS A 137 -7.39 14.92 1.86
N ILE A 138 -7.74 13.86 1.15
CA ILE A 138 -6.77 13.07 0.36
C ILE A 138 -7.15 13.04 -1.12
N SER A 139 -6.17 12.78 -1.98
CA SER A 139 -6.38 12.64 -3.42
C SER A 139 -6.74 11.20 -3.76
N GLN A 140 -7.76 11.03 -4.60
CA GLN A 140 -8.19 9.75 -5.13
C GLN A 140 -8.10 9.79 -6.65
N SER A 141 -7.65 8.70 -7.28
CA SER A 141 -7.71 8.57 -8.74
C SER A 141 -9.16 8.59 -9.23
N THR A 142 -9.42 9.23 -10.36
CA THR A 142 -10.74 9.16 -11.03
C THR A 142 -10.82 8.01 -12.03
N GLY A 143 -9.74 7.23 -12.22
CA GLY A 143 -9.59 6.25 -13.30
C GLY A 143 -9.34 6.89 -14.68
N ALA A 144 -9.41 8.21 -14.79
CA ALA A 144 -9.10 8.95 -16.00
C ALA A 144 -7.65 9.44 -16.00
N HIS A 145 -7.11 9.65 -17.20
CA HIS A 145 -5.78 10.20 -17.41
C HIS A 145 -5.85 11.49 -18.23
N PHE A 146 -4.86 12.37 -18.05
CA PHE A 146 -4.68 13.55 -18.88
C PHE A 146 -3.21 13.72 -19.28
N TYR A 147 -2.95 14.48 -20.34
CA TYR A 147 -1.59 14.83 -20.76
C TYR A 147 -1.25 16.20 -20.18
N PRO A 148 -0.38 16.29 -19.15
CA PRO A 148 -0.03 17.56 -18.53
C PRO A 148 0.84 18.43 -19.44
N SER A 149 1.50 17.83 -20.43
CA SER A 149 2.35 18.50 -21.40
C SER A 149 1.68 18.57 -22.77
N PRO A 150 1.74 19.71 -23.48
CA PRO A 150 1.28 19.83 -24.86
C PRO A 150 2.16 19.04 -25.84
N CYS A 151 3.41 18.78 -25.47
CA CYS A 151 4.28 17.85 -26.17
C CYS A 151 3.94 16.45 -25.64
N ARG A 152 3.49 15.53 -26.51
CA ARG A 152 3.28 14.10 -26.19
C ARG A 152 4.61 13.40 -25.90
N THR A 153 5.34 13.86 -24.90
CA THR A 153 6.31 13.04 -24.19
C THR A 153 5.48 12.05 -23.38
N ASP A 154 5.84 10.77 -23.37
CA ASP A 154 5.01 9.60 -22.99
C ASP A 154 4.46 9.56 -21.55
N GLU A 155 4.46 10.68 -20.83
CA GLU A 155 4.00 10.84 -19.47
C GLU A 155 2.54 11.33 -19.46
N TYR A 156 1.61 10.38 -19.32
CA TYR A 156 0.24 10.67 -18.92
C TYR A 156 0.17 10.74 -17.39
N ALA A 157 -0.62 11.68 -16.87
CA ALA A 157 -0.89 11.83 -15.45
C ALA A 157 -2.28 11.28 -15.08
N LEU A 158 -2.41 10.71 -13.90
CA LEU A 158 -3.71 10.34 -13.34
C LEU A 158 -4.48 11.61 -12.96
N LEU A 159 -5.72 11.72 -13.42
CA LEU A 159 -6.63 12.75 -12.93
C LEU A 159 -7.11 12.35 -11.54
N THR A 160 -6.92 13.23 -10.56
CA THR A 160 -7.35 12.99 -9.19
C THR A 160 -8.48 13.92 -8.76
N SER A 161 -9.31 13.45 -7.83
CA SER A 161 -10.32 14.25 -7.13
C SER A 161 -10.08 14.21 -5.62
N PRO A 162 -10.34 15.30 -4.89
CA PRO A 162 -10.26 15.29 -3.44
C PRO A 162 -11.42 14.47 -2.85
N ILE A 163 -11.13 13.66 -1.84
CA ILE A 163 -12.13 13.04 -0.96
C ILE A 163 -11.86 13.44 0.49
N VAL A 164 -12.91 13.38 1.31
CA VAL A 164 -12.82 13.56 2.76
C VAL A 164 -12.93 12.18 3.41
N LEU A 165 -11.92 11.82 4.20
CA LEU A 165 -11.99 10.70 5.12
C LEU A 165 -12.31 11.23 6.50
N GLU A 166 -13.39 10.77 7.10
CA GLU A 166 -13.70 11.07 8.51
C GLU A 166 -12.64 10.48 9.44
N ALA A 167 -12.65 10.91 10.71
CA ALA A 167 -11.78 10.36 11.75
C ALA A 167 -11.84 8.83 11.78
N GLY A 168 -10.70 8.18 12.01
CA GLY A 168 -10.62 6.73 11.89
C GLY A 168 -9.26 6.15 12.24
N SER A 169 -9.10 4.86 11.95
CA SER A 169 -7.87 4.12 12.16
C SER A 169 -7.64 3.06 11.09
N ALA A 170 -6.39 2.64 10.93
CA ALA A 170 -5.97 1.55 10.07
C ALA A 170 -4.94 0.67 10.79
N PRO A 171 -4.91 -0.65 10.53
CA PRO A 171 -3.80 -1.51 10.94
C PRO A 171 -2.48 -0.96 10.40
N LEU A 172 -1.45 -0.97 11.23
CA LEU A 172 -0.10 -0.57 10.85
C LEU A 172 0.76 -1.82 10.67
N GLU A 173 1.42 -1.89 9.53
CA GLU A 173 2.37 -2.94 9.19
C GLU A 173 3.74 -2.31 8.93
N VAL A 174 4.77 -2.80 9.61
CA VAL A 174 6.11 -2.20 9.66
C VAL A 174 7.13 -3.13 9.03
N GLY A 175 7.94 -2.57 8.12
CA GLY A 175 8.97 -3.32 7.42
C GLY A 175 8.38 -4.28 6.38
N ASP A 176 8.83 -5.53 6.44
CA ASP A 176 8.47 -6.59 5.51
C ASP A 176 6.98 -6.94 5.62
N SER A 177 6.25 -6.87 4.51
CA SER A 177 4.89 -7.42 4.44
C SER A 177 4.58 -7.83 3.02
N TRP A 178 3.94 -8.98 2.88
CA TRP A 178 3.54 -9.48 1.58
C TRP A 178 2.41 -8.64 0.97
N PRO A 179 2.37 -8.46 -0.36
CA PRO A 179 1.24 -7.79 -1.01
C PRO A 179 -0.11 -8.42 -0.69
N SER A 180 -0.17 -9.75 -0.55
CA SER A 180 -1.37 -10.45 -0.11
C SER A 180 -1.89 -9.99 1.25
N ARG A 181 -1.01 -9.67 2.21
CA ARG A 181 -1.43 -9.15 3.53
C ARG A 181 -1.95 -7.73 3.43
N THR A 182 -1.26 -6.87 2.67
CA THR A 182 -1.75 -5.50 2.37
C THR A 182 -3.15 -5.54 1.73
N LEU A 183 -3.38 -6.47 0.80
CA LEU A 183 -4.67 -6.66 0.16
C LEU A 183 -5.74 -7.20 1.13
N LEU A 184 -5.37 -8.12 2.03
CA LEU A 184 -6.26 -8.64 3.06
C LEU A 184 -6.79 -7.50 3.95
N HIS A 185 -5.93 -6.64 4.49
CA HIS A 185 -6.36 -5.50 5.30
C HIS A 185 -7.27 -4.54 4.53
N LEU A 186 -6.98 -4.28 3.26
CA LEU A 186 -7.87 -3.46 2.42
C LEU A 186 -9.26 -4.10 2.26
N TRP A 187 -9.36 -5.42 2.28
CA TRP A 187 -10.62 -6.15 2.19
C TRP A 187 -11.31 -6.42 3.51
N GLU A 188 -10.60 -6.53 4.63
CA GLU A 188 -11.19 -6.80 5.94
C GLU A 188 -11.44 -5.50 6.70
N ASP A 189 -10.40 -4.70 6.86
CA ASP A 189 -10.40 -3.46 7.63
C ASP A 189 -10.83 -2.23 6.81
N GLY A 190 -10.76 -2.33 5.47
CA GLY A 190 -11.05 -1.21 4.58
C GLY A 190 -9.94 -0.15 4.54
N ALA A 191 -8.85 -0.33 5.29
CA ALA A 191 -7.69 0.53 5.27
C ALA A 191 -6.44 -0.24 5.73
N VAL A 192 -5.25 0.26 5.38
CA VAL A 192 -3.97 -0.24 5.91
C VAL A 192 -2.90 0.85 5.84
N ALA A 193 -2.10 0.95 6.90
CA ALA A 193 -0.93 1.80 6.98
C ALA A 193 0.34 0.95 6.80
N ARG A 194 1.20 1.32 5.86
CA ARG A 194 2.41 0.59 5.48
C ARG A 194 3.65 1.45 5.71
N TRP A 195 4.52 1.02 6.61
CA TRP A 195 5.80 1.67 6.87
C TRP A 195 6.96 0.76 6.43
N PRO A 196 7.27 0.69 5.12
CA PRO A 196 8.26 -0.25 4.62
C PRO A 196 9.68 0.12 5.05
N TYR A 197 10.56 -0.88 5.13
CA TYR A 197 11.99 -0.66 5.41
C TYR A 197 12.59 0.34 4.42
N GLY A 198 13.45 1.23 4.93
CA GLY A 198 14.09 2.27 4.11
C GLY A 198 13.25 3.52 3.86
N SER A 199 11.95 3.51 4.16
CA SER A 199 11.05 4.66 4.00
C SER A 199 10.95 5.53 5.26
N GLU A 200 10.99 6.84 5.09
CA GLU A 200 10.65 7.84 6.12
C GLU A 200 9.15 8.19 6.13
N LEU A 201 8.38 7.50 5.29
CA LEU A 201 6.97 7.72 5.07
C LEU A 201 6.17 6.46 5.42
N ILE A 202 5.08 6.67 6.16
CA ILE A 202 3.96 5.73 6.25
C ILE A 202 3.03 5.98 5.07
N TRP A 203 2.67 4.94 4.34
CA TRP A 203 1.67 4.97 3.29
C TRP A 203 0.34 4.50 3.84
N LEU A 204 -0.66 5.38 3.89
CA LEU A 204 -2.01 5.04 4.27
C LEU A 204 -2.83 4.78 3.01
N PHE A 205 -3.36 3.57 2.88
CA PHE A 205 -4.30 3.16 1.83
C PHE A 205 -5.70 2.99 2.43
N VAL A 206 -6.73 3.52 1.76
CA VAL A 206 -8.11 3.47 2.25
C VAL A 206 -9.07 3.11 1.12
N HIS A 207 -9.91 2.11 1.36
CA HIS A 207 -10.93 1.65 0.44
C HIS A 207 -12.18 2.54 0.53
N HIS A 208 -12.35 3.43 -0.44
CA HIS A 208 -13.35 4.51 -0.38
C HIS A 208 -14.80 4.02 -0.24
N LYS A 209 -15.17 2.91 -0.91
CA LYS A 209 -16.56 2.40 -0.87
C LYS A 209 -16.99 1.80 0.48
N ARG A 210 -16.08 1.66 1.45
CA ARG A 210 -16.37 1.13 2.80
C ARG A 210 -16.27 2.16 3.91
N SER A 211 -15.66 3.31 3.65
CA SER A 211 -15.50 4.40 4.63
C SER A 211 -16.82 5.09 5.02
N SER A 212 -17.94 4.75 4.36
CA SER A 212 -19.29 5.23 4.68
C SER A 212 -20.06 4.35 5.70
N PHE A 213 -19.38 3.39 6.35
CA PHE A 213 -19.96 2.54 7.40
C PHE A 213 -19.20 2.64 8.72
N LEU A 214 -19.03 3.85 9.26
CA LEU A 214 -18.81 4.12 10.68
C LEU A 214 -19.54 5.41 11.07
#